data_AF-A0A9E4UJG7-F1
#
_entry.id   AF-A0A9E4UJG7-F1
#
_cell.length_a   1.000
_cell.length_b   1.000
_cell.length_c   1.000
_cell.angle_alpha   90.00
_cell.angle_beta   90.00
_cell.angle_gamma   90.00
#
_symmetry.space_group_name_H-M   'P 1'
#
loop_
_entity.id
_entity.type
_entity.pdbx_description
1 polymer ?
#
loop_
_entity_poly.entity_id
_entity_poly.type
_entity_poly.pdbx_seq_one_letter_code
_entity_poly.pdbx_strand_id
1 'polypeptide(L)' 'MPDIDQRPSGLTALAVFAHPDDEGFSCGGTLAKLVALGIRVTVVCATNGDVGEISDPSLATPETLAQVRK' A
#
# COMPACT_ATOMS: atom_id res chain seq x y z
N MET A 1 15.42 23.13 -13.78
CA MET A 1 14.19 22.38 -13.47
C MET A 1 14.02 21.38 -14.58
N PRO A 2 14.00 20.06 -14.32
CA PRO A 2 13.81 19.09 -15.39
C PRO A 2 12.41 19.26 -16.01
N ASP A 3 12.32 18.94 -17.29
CA ASP A 3 11.14 19.09 -18.14
C ASP A 3 9.95 18.24 -17.62
N ILE A 4 8.83 18.90 -17.31
CA ILE A 4 7.58 18.31 -16.79
C ILE A 4 6.78 17.56 -17.88
N ASP A 5 7.13 17.74 -19.16
CA ASP A 5 6.41 17.13 -20.27
C ASP A 5 6.88 15.72 -20.65
N GLN A 6 7.96 15.21 -20.06
CA GLN A 6 8.36 13.80 -20.21
C GLN A 6 7.66 12.86 -19.22
N ARG A 7 6.40 13.14 -18.84
CA ARG A 7 5.64 12.24 -17.97
C ARG A 7 5.26 10.98 -18.75
N PRO A 8 5.63 9.77 -18.27
CA PRO A 8 5.28 8.54 -18.97
C PRO A 8 3.76 8.39 -19.08
N SER A 9 3.19 8.53 -20.27
CA SER A 9 1.76 8.34 -20.50
C SER A 9 1.45 6.86 -20.67
N GLY A 10 0.42 6.36 -19.98
CA GLY A 10 -0.07 4.99 -20.14
C GLY A 10 0.71 3.91 -19.38
N LEU A 11 1.66 4.27 -18.52
CA LEU A 11 2.32 3.30 -17.64
C LEU A 11 1.39 2.85 -16.49
N THR A 12 1.54 1.58 -16.10
CA THR A 12 0.90 0.99 -14.93
C THR A 12 1.96 0.34 -14.05
N ALA A 13 1.90 0.60 -12.75
CA ALA A 13 2.72 -0.05 -11.73
C ALA A 13 1.87 -0.99 -10.87
N LEU A 14 2.38 -2.20 -10.64
CA LEU A 14 1.82 -3.17 -9.70
C LEU A 14 2.78 -3.31 -8.53
N ALA A 15 2.33 -2.99 -7.32
CA ALA A 15 3.11 -3.12 -6.10
C ALA A 15 2.52 -4.25 -5.26
N VAL A 16 3.33 -5.24 -4.92
CA VAL A 16 2.89 -6.46 -4.22
C VAL A 16 3.55 -6.51 -2.86
N PHE A 17 2.74 -6.67 -1.82
CA PHE A 17 3.18 -6.71 -0.43
C PHE A 17 2.57 -7.90 0.31
N ALA A 18 3.17 -8.27 1.43
CA ALA A 18 2.76 -9.45 2.18
C ALA A 18 1.52 -9.16 3.03
N HIS A 19 1.53 -8.06 3.77
CA HIS A 19 0.50 -7.71 4.75
C HIS A 19 -0.01 -6.28 4.53
N PRO A 20 -1.19 -5.94 5.08
CA PRO A 20 -1.63 -4.55 5.13
C PRO A 20 -0.57 -3.69 5.84
N ASP A 21 -0.41 -2.45 5.39
CA ASP A 21 0.52 -1.43 5.90
C ASP A 21 1.98 -1.53 5.39
N ASP A 22 2.38 -2.67 4.82
CA ASP A 22 3.73 -2.87 4.26
C ASP A 22 4.06 -1.83 3.16
N GLU A 23 3.06 -1.44 2.36
CA GLU A 23 3.22 -0.46 1.29
C GLU A 23 3.49 0.93 1.83
N GLY A 24 2.82 1.30 2.92
CA GLY A 24 2.96 2.59 3.58
C GLY A 24 4.34 2.74 4.22
N PHE A 25 4.79 1.70 4.92
CA PHE A 25 6.09 1.69 5.60
C PHE A 25 7.28 1.63 4.61
N SER A 26 7.16 0.83 3.56
CA SER A 26 8.28 0.55 2.65
C SER A 26 8.44 1.63 1.58
N CYS A 27 7.39 1.92 0.82
CA CYS A 27 7.52 2.74 -0.40
C CYS A 27 6.33 3.67 -0.67
N GLY A 28 5.55 4.02 0.36
CA GLY A 28 4.37 4.86 0.24
C GLY A 28 4.65 6.19 -0.48
N GLY A 29 5.78 6.84 -0.17
CA GLY A 29 6.21 8.05 -0.86
C GLY A 29 6.52 7.85 -2.35
N THR A 30 7.09 6.71 -2.72
CA THR A 30 7.34 6.35 -4.13
C THR A 30 6.03 6.10 -4.86
N LEU A 31 5.11 5.33 -4.28
CA LEU A 31 3.79 5.08 -4.86
C LEU A 31 3.00 6.38 -5.06
N ALA A 32 3.01 7.27 -4.06
CA ALA A 32 2.40 8.59 -4.16
C ALA A 32 3.02 9.44 -5.28
N LYS A 33 4.35 9.40 -5.45
CA LYS A 33 5.04 10.08 -6.55
C LYS A 33 4.64 9.52 -7.91
N LEU A 34 4.50 8.20 -8.06
CA LEU A 34 4.06 7.57 -9.31
C LEU A 34 2.63 8.02 -9.67
N VAL A 35 1.72 8.03 -8.69
CA VAL A 35 0.36 8.56 -8.87
C VAL A 35 0.39 10.03 -9.29
N ALA A 36 1.21 10.87 -8.64
CA ALA A 36 1.34 12.28 -8.98
C ALA A 36 1.90 12.53 -10.39
N LEU A 37 2.66 11.57 -10.93
CA LEU A 37 3.15 11.59 -12.32
C LEU A 37 2.12 11.09 -13.34
N GLY A 38 0.93 10.68 -12.89
CA GLY A 38 -0.15 10.16 -13.76
C GLY A 38 -0.05 8.67 -14.06
N ILE A 39 0.80 7.93 -13.33
CA ILE A 39 0.96 6.49 -13.50
C ILE A 39 -0.14 5.77 -12.73
N ARG A 40 -0.84 4.82 -13.36
CA ARG A 40 -1.82 3.99 -12.68
C ARG A 40 -1.10 3.04 -11.72
N VAL A 41 -1.38 3.14 -10.42
CA VAL A 41 -0.81 2.25 -9.40
C VAL A 41 -1.88 1.27 -8.93
N THR A 42 -1.55 -0.01 -8.84
CA THR A 42 -2.35 -1.04 -8.18
C THR A 42 -1.52 -1.66 -7.07
N VAL A 43 -2.08 -1.72 -5.86
CA VAL A 43 -1.46 -2.40 -4.71
C VAL A 43 -2.14 -3.75 -4.53
N VAL A 44 -1.34 -4.79 -4.35
CA VAL A 44 -1.80 -6.15 -4.03
C VAL A 44 -1.22 -6.51 -2.66
N CYS A 45 -2.12 -6.85 -1.74
CA CYS A 45 -1.77 -7.42 -0.46
C CYS A 45 -2.01 -8.93 -0.51
N ALA A 46 -0.98 -9.72 -0.27
CA ALA A 46 -1.02 -11.17 -0.43
C ALA A 46 -1.81 -11.86 0.71
N THR A 47 -1.86 -11.26 1.89
CA THR A 47 -2.53 -11.79 3.08
C THR A 47 -3.47 -10.75 3.68
N ASN A 48 -4.29 -11.16 4.65
CA ASN A 48 -5.20 -10.28 5.40
C ASN A 48 -4.60 -9.78 6.73
N GLY A 49 -3.39 -10.23 7.11
CA GLY A 49 -2.72 -9.84 8.35
C GLY A 49 -3.39 -10.33 9.65
N ASP A 50 -4.12 -11.44 9.62
CA ASP A 50 -4.84 -12.02 10.79
C ASP A 50 -3.95 -12.48 11.94
N VAL A 51 -2.66 -12.71 11.69
CA VAL A 51 -1.66 -13.13 12.71
C VAL A 51 -0.78 -11.98 13.23
N GLY A 52 -1.15 -10.73 12.95
CA GLY A 52 -0.42 -9.55 13.43
C GLY A 52 -0.52 -9.32 14.95
N GLU A 53 0.36 -8.47 15.47
CA GLU A 53 0.29 -8.03 16.86
C GLU A 53 -0.91 -7.09 17.10
N ILE A 54 -1.61 -7.28 18.21
CA ILE A 54 -2.71 -6.42 18.65
C ILE A 54 -2.18 -5.47 19.73
N SER A 55 -1.90 -4.23 19.34
CA SER A 55 -1.38 -3.22 20.28
C SER A 55 -2.43 -2.69 21.24
N ASP A 56 -3.71 -2.64 20.81
CA ASP A 56 -4.84 -2.25 21.65
C ASP A 56 -5.89 -3.39 21.68
N PRO A 57 -5.96 -4.16 22.78
CA PRO A 57 -6.91 -5.26 22.94
C PRO A 57 -8.39 -4.84 22.89
N SER A 58 -8.70 -3.55 23.02
CA SER A 58 -10.09 -3.05 22.90
C SER A 58 -10.55 -2.92 21.45
N LEU A 59 -9.62 -2.91 20.50
CA LEU A 59 -9.91 -2.68 19.08
C LEU A 59 -10.02 -3.98 18.28
N ALA A 60 -9.38 -5.07 18.71
CA ALA A 60 -9.38 -6.34 17.99
C ALA A 60 -9.12 -7.55 18.90
N THR A 61 -9.56 -8.72 18.43
CA THR A 61 -9.13 -10.05 18.91
C THR A 61 -8.42 -10.79 17.76
N PRO A 62 -7.72 -11.91 18.03
CA PRO A 62 -7.13 -12.72 16.95
C PRO A 62 -8.15 -13.11 15.86
N GLU A 63 -9.41 -13.32 16.22
CA GLU A 63 -10.49 -13.68 15.29
C GLU A 63 -10.98 -12.49 14.45
N THR A 64 -10.86 -11.26 14.96
CA THR A 64 -11.35 -10.05 14.28
C THR A 64 -10.26 -9.21 13.63
N LEU A 65 -8.98 -9.52 13.86
CA LEU A 65 -7.86 -8.68 13.44
C LEU A 65 -7.86 -8.38 11.94
N ALA A 66 -8.06 -9.40 11.09
CA ALA A 66 -8.12 -9.21 9.64
C ALA A 66 -9.28 -8.33 9.16
N GLN A 67 -10.30 -8.07 9.98
CA GLN A 67 -11.40 -7.16 9.64
C GLN A 67 -11.03 -5.71 9.94
N VAL A 68 -10.21 -5.50 10.97
CA VAL A 68 -9.75 -4.18 11.42
C VAL A 68 -8.60 -3.68 10.53
N ARG A 69 -7.80 -4.58 9.96
CA ARG A 69 -6.64 -4.26 9.10
C ARG A 69 -6.97 -4.10 7.60
N LYS A 70 -8.21 -3.78 7.24
CA LYS A 70 -8.64 -3.64 5.84
C LYS A 70 -8.54 -2.21 5.31
#